data_AF-A0A2T8F8N8-F1
#
_entry.id   AF-A0A2T8F8N8-F1
#
_cell.length_a   1.000
_cell.length_b   1.000
_cell.length_c   1.000
_cell.angle_alpha   90.00
_cell.angle_beta   90.00
_cell.angle_gamma   90.00
#
_symmetry.space_group_name_H-M   'P 1'
#
loop_
_entity.id
_entity.type
_entity.pdbx_description
1 polymer ?
#
loop_
_entity_poly.entity_id
_entity_poly.type
_entity_poly.pdbx_seq_one_letter_code
_entity_poly.pdbx_strand_id
1 'polypeptide(L)' 'MVTPIGIPDDWDDNNLILFEEFCDLIRTPQRTVRDWRRRGVGPRWTRFQGIGRLYITVAEARRFLASATDPRAEGRSDD' A
#
# COMPACT_ATOMS: atom_id res chain seq x y z
N MET A 1 16.63 3.56 18.07
CA MET A 1 16.66 3.66 16.60
C MET A 1 15.22 3.64 16.13
N VAL A 2 14.77 4.64 15.35
CA VAL A 2 13.47 4.58 14.69
C VAL A 2 13.65 3.71 13.46
N THR A 3 13.04 2.53 13.47
CA THR A 3 12.95 1.70 12.27
C THR A 3 12.02 2.41 11.29
N PRO A 4 12.44 2.66 10.03
CA PRO A 4 11.56 3.21 9.02
C PRO A 4 10.29 2.37 8.90
N ILE A 5 9.17 3.03 8.58
CA ILE A 5 7.95 2.33 8.17
C ILE A 5 8.28 1.60 6.87
N GLY A 6 8.27 0.28 6.91
CA GLY A 6 8.71 -0.55 5.79
C GLY A 6 8.25 -2.00 5.96
N ILE A 7 8.24 -2.71 4.85
CA ILE A 7 7.93 -4.15 4.85
C ILE A 7 9.21 -4.90 5.14
N PRO A 8 9.22 -5.86 6.09
CA PRO A 8 10.40 -6.64 6.41
C PRO A 8 10.96 -7.35 5.18
N ASP A 9 12.28 -7.29 4.95
CA ASP A 9 12.92 -7.84 3.74
C ASP A 9 12.86 -9.37 3.64
N ASP A 10 12.61 -10.06 4.75
CA ASP A 10 12.43 -11.50 4.83
C ASP A 10 11.03 -11.97 4.36
N TRP A 11 10.09 -11.06 4.14
CA TRP A 11 8.77 -11.41 3.62
C TRP A 11 8.82 -11.74 2.13
N ASP A 12 8.32 -12.93 1.76
CA ASP A 12 8.15 -13.36 0.37
C ASP A 12 7.20 -12.41 -0.39
N ASP A 13 7.62 -12.00 -1.59
CA ASP A 13 6.91 -11.05 -2.44
C ASP A 13 5.51 -11.50 -2.85
N ASN A 14 5.24 -12.81 -2.85
CA ASN A 14 3.94 -13.40 -3.17
C ASN A 14 2.99 -13.47 -1.97
N ASN A 15 3.48 -13.22 -0.75
CA ASN A 15 2.63 -13.20 0.41
C ASN A 15 1.57 -12.10 0.28
N LEU A 16 0.39 -12.38 0.79
CA LEU A 16 -0.73 -11.45 0.77
C LEU A 16 -0.70 -10.58 2.02
N ILE A 17 -0.95 -9.29 1.84
CA ILE A 17 -1.17 -8.33 2.91
C ILE A 17 -2.63 -7.88 2.81
N LEU A 18 -3.38 -8.08 3.89
CA LEU A 18 -4.76 -7.63 3.99
C LEU A 18 -4.81 -6.13 4.20
N PHE A 19 -5.92 -5.50 3.83
CA PHE A 19 -6.10 -4.06 3.96
C PHE A 19 -5.84 -3.54 5.38
N GLU A 20 -6.33 -4.24 6.39
CA GLU A 20 -6.10 -3.88 7.79
C GLU A 20 -4.62 -3.98 8.17
N GLU A 21 -3.96 -5.07 7.78
CA GLU A 21 -2.53 -5.29 8.03
C GLU A 21 -1.65 -4.24 7.35
N PHE A 22 -1.99 -3.85 6.12
CA PHE A 22 -1.31 -2.77 5.42
C PHE A 22 -1.43 -1.45 6.20
N CYS A 23 -2.63 -1.10 6.67
CA CYS A 23 -2.87 0.11 7.46
C CYS A 23 -2.02 0.14 8.73
N ASP A 24 -1.94 -0.99 9.43
CA ASP A 24 -1.13 -1.14 10.64
C ASP A 24 0.37 -1.03 10.31
N LEU A 25 0.81 -1.68 9.23
CA LEU A 25 2.20 -1.65 8.76
C LEU A 25 2.66 -0.23 8.44
N ILE A 26 1.84 0.56 7.75
CA ILE A 26 2.15 1.94 7.41
C ILE A 26 1.72 2.97 8.47
N ARG A 27 1.25 2.48 9.62
CA ARG A 27 0.74 3.30 10.75
C ARG A 27 -0.26 4.38 10.31
N THR A 28 -1.08 4.06 9.31
CA THR A 28 -2.03 5.00 8.73
C THR A 28 -3.46 4.51 9.00
N PRO A 29 -4.34 5.36 9.57
CA PRO A 29 -5.71 4.97 9.85
C PRO A 29 -6.44 4.44 8.62
N GLN A 30 -7.22 3.37 8.79
CA GLN A 30 -8.02 2.78 7.71
C GLN A 30 -8.91 3.80 6.96
N ARG A 31 -9.45 4.80 7.68
CA ARG A 31 -10.24 5.88 7.07
C ARG A 31 -9.45 6.67 6.03
N THR A 32 -8.16 6.91 6.28
CA THR A 32 -7.27 7.67 5.40
C THR A 32 -6.92 6.84 4.18
N VAL A 33 -6.58 5.56 4.34
CA VAL A 33 -6.31 4.65 3.21
C VAL A 33 -7.57 4.42 2.36
N ARG A 34 -8.76 4.38 2.98
CA ARG A 34 -10.05 4.36 2.25
C ARG A 34 -10.27 5.63 1.45
N ASP A 35 -9.91 6.80 1.99
CA ASP A 35 -9.98 8.07 1.27
C ASP A 35 -9.03 8.09 0.06
N TRP A 36 -7.78 7.64 0.23
CA TRP A 36 -6.83 7.48 -0.87
C TRP A 36 -7.42 6.63 -1.99
N ARG A 37 -7.99 5.47 -1.63
CA ARG A 37 -8.61 4.57 -2.61
C ARG A 37 -9.78 5.22 -3.35
N ARG A 38 -10.60 6.04 -2.69
CA ARG A 38 -11.67 6.81 -3.35
C ARG A 38 -11.11 7.83 -4.34
N ARG A 39 -9.94 8.40 -4.04
CA ARG A 39 -9.22 9.36 -4.87
C ARG A 39 -8.32 8.71 -5.92
N GLY A 40 -8.29 7.39 -6.02
CA GLY A 40 -7.42 6.66 -6.97
C GLY A 40 -5.95 6.59 -6.55
N VAL A 41 -5.63 6.91 -5.29
CA VAL A 41 -4.27 6.86 -4.72
C VAL A 41 -4.08 5.58 -3.91
N GLY A 42 -2.88 4.99 -3.97
CA GLY A 42 -2.50 3.83 -3.16
C GLY A 42 -2.09 2.61 -3.99
N PRO A 43 -1.81 1.49 -3.31
CA PRO A 43 -1.47 0.24 -3.98
C PRO A 43 -2.69 -0.34 -4.72
N ARG A 44 -2.44 -1.24 -5.67
CA ARG A 44 -3.49 -1.89 -6.48
C ARG A 44 -4.25 -2.96 -5.68
N TRP A 45 -5.28 -2.52 -4.97
CA TRP A 45 -6.14 -3.40 -4.19
C TRP A 45 -6.88 -4.44 -5.04
N THR A 46 -6.78 -5.71 -4.64
CA THR A 46 -7.57 -6.82 -5.17
C THR A 46 -8.62 -7.26 -4.16
N ARG A 47 -9.78 -7.73 -4.63
CA ARG A 47 -10.81 -8.34 -3.77
C ARG A 47 -10.73 -9.85 -3.84
N PHE A 48 -10.75 -10.51 -2.68
CA PHE A 48 -10.96 -11.95 -2.66
C PHE A 48 -12.34 -12.30 -3.24
N GLN A 49 -12.39 -13.11 -4.30
CA GLN A 49 -13.62 -13.52 -4.99
C GLN A 49 -14.58 -12.36 -5.38
N GLY A 50 -14.05 -11.15 -5.65
CA GLY A 50 -14.85 -10.01 -6.12
C GLY A 50 -15.74 -9.31 -5.06
N ILE A 51 -16.01 -9.95 -3.92
CA ILE A 51 -16.89 -9.42 -2.84
C ILE A 51 -16.24 -9.45 -1.44
N GLY A 52 -15.03 -9.99 -1.32
CA GLY A 52 -14.33 -10.18 -0.04
C GLY A 52 -13.41 -9.03 0.38
N ARG A 53 -12.58 -9.32 1.39
CA ARG A 53 -11.54 -8.42 1.93
C ARG A 53 -10.59 -7.97 0.83
N LEU A 54 -10.12 -6.73 0.97
CA LEU A 54 -9.10 -6.18 0.10
C LEU A 54 -7.73 -6.70 0.52
N TYR A 55 -6.92 -7.04 -0.46
CA TYR A 55 -5.55 -7.47 -0.26
C TYR A 55 -4.65 -6.96 -1.40
N ILE A 56 -3.36 -6.99 -1.13
CA ILE A 56 -2.27 -6.77 -2.10
C ILE A 56 -1.19 -7.81 -1.85
N THR A 57 -0.22 -7.92 -2.74
CA THR A 57 0.99 -8.70 -2.47
C THR A 57 2.02 -7.85 -1.74
N VAL A 58 2.97 -8.50 -1.07
CA VAL A 58 4.16 -7.84 -0.51
C VAL A 58 4.90 -7.02 -1.57
N ALA A 59 5.09 -7.57 -2.78
CA ALA A 59 5.73 -6.86 -3.88
C ALA A 59 5.02 -5.54 -4.25
N GLU A 60 3.69 -5.56 -4.33
CA GLU A 60 2.91 -4.35 -4.65
C GLU A 60 3.02 -3.30 -3.53
N ALA A 61 3.01 -3.76 -2.28
CA ALA A 61 3.16 -2.88 -1.14
C ALA A 61 4.56 -2.24 -1.09
N ARG A 62 5.63 -3.00 -1.38
CA ARG A 62 7.00 -2.46 -1.54
C ARG A 62 7.07 -1.43 -2.66
N ARG A 63 6.50 -1.75 -3.84
CA ARG A 63 6.45 -0.84 -4.99
C ARG A 63 5.78 0.48 -4.62
N PHE A 64 4.64 0.43 -3.93
CA PHE A 64 3.92 1.62 -3.52
C PHE A 64 4.76 2.48 -2.55
N LEU A 65 5.34 1.88 -1.51
CA LEU A 65 6.18 2.60 -0.55
C LEU A 65 7.42 3.22 -1.20
N ALA A 66 8.06 2.51 -2.14
CA ALA A 66 9.16 3.06 -2.93
C ALA A 66 8.72 4.28 -3.73
N SER A 67 7.57 4.22 -4.41
CA SER A 67 7.05 5.35 -5.19
C SER A 67 6.67 6.56 -4.34
N ALA A 68 6.21 6.35 -3.11
CA ALA A 68 5.89 7.43 -2.17
C ALA A 68 7.13 8.10 -1.58
N THR A 69 8.28 7.41 -1.61
CA THR A 69 9.55 7.92 -1.09
C THR A 69 10.36 8.64 -2.17
N ASP A 70 10.02 8.47 -3.45
CA ASP A 70 10.71 9.09 -4.57
C ASP A 70 10.09 10.47 -4.92
N PRO A 71 10.73 11.60 -4.59
CA PRO A 71 10.15 12.94 -4.75
C PRO A 71 9.95 13.38 -6.21
N ARG A 72 10.32 12.55 -7.20
CA ARG A 72 10.09 12.82 -8.63
C ARG A 72 8.72 12.39 -9.15
N ALA A 73 7.90 11.69 -8.34
CA ALA A 73 6.57 11.25 -8.75
C ALA A 73 5.50 12.38 -8.75
N GLU A 74 5.78 13.53 -8.11
CA GLU A 74 4.87 14.69 -7.98
C GLU A 74 4.75 15.56 -9.26
N GLY A 75 5.14 15.03 -10.44
CA GLY A 75 5.29 15.82 -11.67
C GLY A 75 4.46 15.36 -12.86
N ARG A 76 3.55 14.38 -12.72
CA ARG A 76 2.82 13.86 -13.88
C ARG A 76 1.41 13.39 -13.53
N SER A 77 0.50 14.36 -13.37
CA SER A 77 -0.93 14.23 -13.69
C SER A 77 -1.63 15.58 -13.45
N ASP A 78 -1.50 16.49 -14.41
CA ASP A 78 -2.52 17.50 -14.73
C ASP A 78 -2.60 17.49 -16.27
N ASP A 79 -3.78 17.16 -16.78
CA ASP A 79 -4.22 17.40 -18.16
C ASP A 79 -5.26 18.52 -18.11
#